data_AF-A0A4C1SY83-F1
#
_entry.id   AF-A0A4C1SY83-F1
#
_cell.length_a   1.000
_cell.length_b   1.000
_cell.length_c   1.000
_cell.angle_alpha   90.00
_cell.angle_beta   90.00
_cell.angle_gamma   90.00
#
_symmetry.space_group_name_H-M   'P 1'
#
loop_
_entity.id
_entity.type
_entity.pdbx_description
1 polymer ?
#
loop_
_entity_poly.entity_id
_entity_poly.type
_entity_poly.pdbx_seq_one_letter_code
_entity_poly.pdbx_strand_id
1 'polypeptide(L)'
;MEWNGMEWNGMEWNGMEWNGMEWNGMEWNGMEWNGMEWNGMEWNGMEWNGMEWNGMEWNGMEWNGMEWNGMEWNGMEWNGMEWNGMEWNGMEWNGMEWNGMEWNGMEWNGMEWNGMEWNGMEWNGMEWNGMEWNGMEWN
;
A
#
# COMPACT_ATOMS: atom_id res chain seq x y z
N MET A 1 -8.65 -4.73 -17.81
CA MET A 1 -9.17 -4.23 -16.54
C MET A 1 -10.47 -4.94 -16.25
N GLU A 2 -10.51 -5.61 -15.11
CA GLU A 2 -11.68 -6.31 -14.58
C GLU A 2 -11.95 -5.83 -13.15
N TRP A 3 -13.23 -5.77 -12.80
CA TRP A 3 -13.76 -4.97 -11.71
C TRP A 3 -15.00 -5.65 -11.14
N ASN A 4 -14.89 -6.33 -10.00
CA ASN A 4 -16.00 -7.05 -9.39
C ASN A 4 -16.18 -6.69 -7.91
N GLY A 5 -17.43 -6.43 -7.50
CA GLY A 5 -17.79 -6.22 -6.09
C GLY A 5 -17.08 -5.03 -5.45
N MET A 6 -17.42 -3.81 -5.87
CA MET A 6 -16.80 -2.59 -5.34
C MET A 6 -17.80 -1.62 -4.72
N GLU A 7 -17.39 -1.03 -3.62
CA GLU A 7 -18.08 0.07 -2.92
C GLU A 7 -17.13 1.24 -2.67
N TRP A 8 -17.61 2.46 -2.89
CA TRP A 8 -16.80 3.67 -2.83
C TRP A 8 -17.59 4.82 -2.21
N ASN A 9 -17.02 5.48 -1.19
CA ASN A 9 -17.59 6.67 -0.57
C ASN A 9 -16.51 7.72 -0.30
N GLY A 10 -16.76 8.96 -0.74
CA GLY A 10 -15.89 10.11 -0.42
C GLY A 10 -14.49 10.00 -1.05
N MET A 11 -14.44 10.06 -2.39
CA MET A 11 -13.18 9.95 -3.15
C MET A 11 -12.81 11.26 -3.83
N GLU A 12 -11.53 11.61 -3.79
CA GLU A 12 -10.92 12.67 -4.60
C GLU A 12 -9.66 12.14 -5.33
N TRP A 13 -9.53 12.48 -6.61
CA TRP A 13 -8.47 11.96 -7.47
C TRP A 13 -7.92 13.04 -8.41
N ASN A 14 -6.61 13.17 -8.48
CA ASN A 14 -5.94 14.08 -9.40
C ASN A 14 -4.67 13.45 -9.98
N GLY A 15 -4.55 13.41 -11.31
CA GLY A 15 -3.34 12.93 -11.99
C GLY A 15 -3.09 11.44 -11.80
N MET A 16 -3.90 10.60 -12.44
CA MET A 16 -3.83 9.14 -12.31
C MET A 16 -3.54 8.47 -13.66
N GLU A 17 -2.63 7.50 -13.69
CA GLU A 17 -2.37 6.61 -14.82
C GLU A 17 -2.40 5.14 -14.39
N TRP A 18 -3.01 4.29 -15.23
CA TRP A 18 -3.35 2.91 -14.86
C TRP A 18 -3.20 1.99 -16.07
N ASN A 19 -2.41 0.93 -15.92
CA ASN A 19 -2.17 -0.05 -16.96
C ASN A 19 -2.21 -1.47 -16.37
N GLY A 20 -3.09 -2.33 -16.88
CA GLY A 20 -3.13 -3.74 -16.48
C GLY A 20 -3.57 -3.96 -15.02
N MET A 21 -4.86 -3.74 -14.74
CA MET A 21 -5.40 -3.85 -13.38
C MET A 21 -6.48 -4.92 -13.28
N GLU A 22 -6.51 -5.64 -12.17
CA GLU A 22 -7.59 -6.55 -11.77
C GLU A 22 -7.98 -6.31 -10.31
N TRP A 23 -9.28 -6.23 -10.07
CA TRP A 23 -9.82 -5.88 -8.76
C TRP A 23 -11.07 -6.69 -8.42
N ASN A 24 -11.05 -7.36 -7.27
CA ASN A 24 -12.17 -8.15 -6.78
C ASN A 24 -12.40 -7.92 -5.28
N GLY A 25 -13.61 -7.49 -4.90
CA GLY A 25 -14.01 -7.33 -3.50
C GLY A 25 -13.30 -6.17 -2.82
N MET A 26 -13.75 -4.95 -3.11
CA MET A 26 -13.09 -3.71 -2.71
C MET A 26 -14.06 -2.82 -1.96
N GLU A 27 -13.64 -2.30 -0.81
CA GLU A 27 -14.38 -1.29 -0.06
C GLU A 27 -13.49 -0.09 0.24
N TRP A 28 -13.93 1.09 -0.19
CA TRP A 28 -13.16 2.33 -0.07
C TRP A 28 -13.99 3.42 0.59
N ASN A 29 -13.49 3.98 1.70
CA ASN A 29 -14.14 5.09 2.39
C ASN A 29 -13.14 6.21 2.75
N GLY A 30 -13.35 7.41 2.19
CA GLY A 30 -12.58 8.60 2.55
C GLY A 30 -11.15 8.57 2.02
N MET A 31 -11.00 8.80 0.72
CA MET A 31 -9.74 8.59 0.03
C MET A 31 -9.36 9.82 -0.79
N GLU A 32 -8.09 10.22 -0.69
CA GLU A 32 -7.50 11.28 -1.49
C GLU A 32 -6.25 10.80 -2.22
N TRP A 33 -6.23 11.00 -3.53
CA TRP A 33 -5.16 10.51 -4.41
C TRP A 33 -4.63 11.64 -5.28
N ASN A 34 -3.31 11.83 -5.28
CA ASN A 34 -2.64 12.82 -6.10
C ASN A 34 -1.35 12.28 -6.72
N GLY A 35 -1.30 12.24 -8.05
CA GLY A 35 -0.07 11.89 -8.79
C GLY A 35 0.29 10.42 -8.63
N MET A 36 -0.48 9.54 -9.26
CA MET A 36 -0.35 8.10 -9.10
C MET A 36 -0.15 7.41 -10.45
N GLU A 37 0.76 6.45 -10.49
CA GLU A 37 1.02 5.60 -11.66
C GLU A 37 1.03 4.13 -11.28
N TRP A 38 0.13 3.35 -11.90
CA TRP A 38 -0.03 1.90 -11.64
C TRP A 38 0.19 1.07 -12.88
N ASN A 39 1.03 0.04 -12.74
CA ASN A 39 1.28 -0.94 -13.78
C ASN A 39 1.24 -2.36 -13.23
N GLY A 40 0.36 -3.21 -13.77
CA GLY A 40 0.34 -4.64 -13.48
C GLY A 40 -0.02 -4.94 -12.03
N MET A 41 -1.29 -4.72 -11.69
CA MET A 41 -1.77 -4.83 -10.30
C MET A 41 -2.92 -5.81 -10.20
N GLU A 42 -2.88 -6.65 -9.17
CA GLU A 42 -3.95 -7.56 -8.81
C GLU A 42 -4.34 -7.36 -7.34
N TRP A 43 -5.63 -7.15 -7.10
CA TRP A 43 -6.16 -6.84 -5.78
C TRP A 43 -7.38 -7.71 -5.49
N ASN A 44 -7.33 -8.48 -4.40
CA ASN A 44 -8.43 -9.34 -3.98
C ASN A 44 -8.73 -9.19 -2.49
N GLY A 45 -9.96 -8.77 -2.16
CA GLY A 45 -10.46 -8.72 -0.77
C GLY A 45 -9.77 -7.63 0.03
N MET A 46 -10.20 -6.40 -0.19
CA MET A 46 -9.48 -5.23 0.27
C MET A 46 -10.43 -4.21 0.90
N GLU A 47 -10.03 -3.67 2.05
CA GLU A 47 -10.77 -2.62 2.75
C GLU A 47 -9.85 -1.46 3.10
N TRP A 48 -10.26 -0.25 2.74
CA TRP A 48 -9.54 0.97 3.08
C TRP A 48 -10.47 2.03 3.67
N ASN A 49 -10.03 2.61 4.79
CA ASN A 49 -10.72 3.69 5.45
C ASN A 49 -9.76 4.82 5.82
N GLY A 50 -9.99 6.03 5.29
CA GLY A 50 -9.29 7.25 5.68
C GLY A 50 -7.84 7.29 5.22
N MET A 51 -7.63 7.65 3.96
CA MET A 51 -6.34 7.47 3.31
C MET A 51 -5.97 8.66 2.45
N GLU A 52 -4.69 9.01 2.48
CA GLU A 52 -4.12 10.08 1.67
C GLU A 52 -2.85 9.60 0.98
N TRP A 53 -2.81 9.77 -0.34
CA TRP A 53 -1.66 9.44 -1.16
C TRP A 53 -1.20 10.59 -2.03
N ASN A 54 0.11 10.81 -2.04
CA ASN A 54 0.75 11.81 -2.88
C ASN A 54 2.04 11.30 -3.52
N GLY A 55 2.10 11.30 -4.86
CA GLY A 55 3.33 11.05 -5.62
C GLY A 55 3.79 9.61 -5.51
N MET A 56 3.10 8.69 -6.18
CA MET A 56 3.24 7.26 -5.92
C MET A 56 3.33 6.47 -7.22
N GLU A 57 4.28 5.55 -7.27
CA GLU A 57 4.53 4.68 -8.42
C GLU A 57 4.54 3.21 -7.99
N TRP A 58 3.75 2.39 -8.68
CA TRP A 58 3.66 0.97 -8.41
C TRP A 58 3.75 0.14 -9.69
N ASN A 59 4.65 -0.85 -9.66
CA ASN A 59 4.85 -1.77 -10.77
C ASN A 59 4.90 -3.22 -10.29
N GLY A 60 3.99 -4.06 -10.79
CA GLY A 60 4.01 -5.51 -10.60
C GLY A 60 3.68 -5.90 -9.17
N MET A 61 2.40 -5.83 -8.81
CA MET A 61 1.98 -5.91 -7.41
C MET A 61 0.79 -6.85 -7.25
N GLU A 62 0.83 -7.66 -6.20
CA GLU A 62 -0.26 -8.57 -5.84
C GLU A 62 -0.65 -8.39 -4.37
N TRP A 63 -1.94 -8.18 -4.14
CA TRP A 63 -2.51 -8.06 -2.79
C TRP A 63 -3.69 -8.99 -2.60
N ASN A 64 -3.65 -9.76 -1.51
CA ASN A 64 -4.77 -10.61 -1.11
C ASN A 64 -5.10 -10.44 0.38
N GLY A 65 -6.32 -10.03 0.69
CA GLY A 65 -6.85 -9.99 2.05
C GLY A 65 -6.17 -8.94 2.90
N MET A 66 -6.51 -7.68 2.70
CA MET A 66 -5.84 -6.58 3.39
C MET A 66 -6.83 -5.58 3.95
N GLU A 67 -6.46 -5.00 5.09
CA GLU A 67 -7.21 -3.96 5.77
C GLU A 67 -6.29 -2.79 6.11
N TRP A 68 -6.73 -1.58 5.77
CA TRP A 68 -6.04 -0.35 6.15
C TRP A 68 -6.99 0.67 6.76
N ASN A 69 -6.56 1.23 7.87
CA ASN A 69 -7.27 2.32 8.54
C ASN A 69 -6.32 3.46 8.91
N GLY A 70 -6.58 4.66 8.39
CA GLY A 70 -5.84 5.87 8.76
C GLY A 70 -4.40 5.83 8.26
N MET A 71 -4.19 6.07 6.97
CA MET A 71 -2.87 5.99 6.36
C MET A 71 -2.53 7.25 5.58
N GLU A 72 -1.28 7.68 5.67
CA GLU A 72 -0.72 8.79 4.90
C GLU A 72 0.57 8.36 4.20
N TRP A 73 0.66 8.63 2.91
CA TRP A 73 1.82 8.29 2.09
C TRP A 73 2.24 9.42 1.18
N ASN A 74 3.54 9.67 1.17
CA ASN A 74 4.14 10.71 0.34
C ASN A 74 5.45 10.25 -0.31
N GLY A 75 5.52 10.31 -1.64
CA GLY A 75 6.76 10.09 -2.39
C GLY A 75 7.26 8.65 -2.28
N MET A 76 6.59 7.74 -2.99
CA MET A 76 6.78 6.31 -2.76
C MET A 76 6.92 5.54 -4.07
N GLU A 77 7.83 4.57 -4.07
CA GLU A 77 8.08 3.70 -5.22
C GLU A 77 8.08 2.22 -4.79
N TRP A 78 7.28 1.41 -5.50
CA TRP A 78 7.26 -0.03 -5.30
C TRP A 78 7.40 -0.79 -6.61
N ASN A 79 8.25 -1.81 -6.57
CA ASN A 79 8.50 -2.68 -7.70
C ASN A 79 8.54 -4.14 -7.26
N GLY A 80 7.63 -4.97 -7.79
CA GLY A 80 7.65 -6.42 -7.61
C GLY A 80 7.34 -6.84 -6.17
N MET A 81 6.06 -6.80 -5.81
CA MET A 81 5.66 -6.99 -4.42
C MET A 81 4.49 -7.97 -4.30
N GLU A 82 4.52 -8.78 -3.25
CA GLU A 82 3.44 -9.69 -2.89
C GLU A 82 3.07 -9.53 -1.41
N TRP A 83 1.78 -9.33 -1.14
CA TRP A 83 1.25 -9.29 0.21
C TRP A 83 0.03 -10.17 0.37
N ASN A 84 0.03 -10.97 1.44
CA ASN A 84 -1.12 -11.78 1.81
C ASN A 84 -1.47 -11.64 3.30
N GLY A 85 -2.72 -11.28 3.60
CA GLY A 85 -3.27 -11.30 4.96
C GLY A 85 -2.65 -10.25 5.88
N MET A 86 -2.99 -8.99 5.66
CA MET A 86 -2.31 -7.88 6.32
C MET A 86 -3.26 -6.86 6.94
N GLU A 87 -2.83 -6.29 8.05
CA GLU A 87 -3.58 -5.25 8.75
C GLU A 87 -2.66 -4.07 9.11
N TRP A 88 -3.08 -2.86 8.74
CA TRP A 88 -2.40 -1.63 9.12
C TRP A 88 -3.37 -0.63 9.73
N ASN A 89 -3.01 -0.11 10.90
CA ASN A 89 -3.77 0.96 11.54
C ASN A 89 -2.85 2.13 11.95
N GLY A 90 -3.09 3.31 11.40
CA GLY A 90 -2.37 4.54 11.76
C GLY A 90 -0.92 4.52 11.28
N MET A 91 -0.69 4.67 9.99
CA MET A 91 0.66 4.73 9.43
C MET A 91 0.94 6.05 8.72
N GLU A 92 2.20 6.47 8.79
CA GLU A 92 2.73 7.59 8.02
C GLU A 92 4.04 7.18 7.34
N TRP A 93 4.08 7.25 6.00
CA TRP A 93 5.29 6.97 5.21
C TRP A 93 5.67 8.17 4.35
N ASN A 94 6.96 8.52 4.37
CA ASN A 94 7.53 9.56 3.52
C ASN A 94 8.82 9.09 2.85
N GLY A 95 8.91 9.20 1.52
CA GLY A 95 10.16 9.00 0.80
C GLY A 95 10.66 7.57 0.89
N MET A 96 9.93 6.62 0.32
CA MET A 96 10.21 5.20 0.50
C MET A 96 10.38 4.47 -0.82
N GLU A 97 11.28 3.51 -0.85
CA GLU A 97 11.54 2.65 -2.01
C GLU A 97 11.55 1.18 -1.59
N TRP A 98 10.76 0.35 -2.29
CA TRP A 98 10.81 -1.10 -2.13
C TRP A 98 10.96 -1.81 -3.46
N ASN A 99 11.80 -2.85 -3.44
CA ASN A 99 12.05 -3.69 -4.59
C ASN A 99 12.08 -5.16 -4.19
N GLY A 100 11.21 -5.98 -4.78
CA GLY A 100 11.24 -7.44 -4.63
C GLY A 100 10.94 -7.90 -3.21
N MET A 101 9.73 -7.61 -2.71
CA MET A 101 9.37 -7.95 -1.34
C MET A 101 8.18 -8.90 -1.28
N GLU A 102 8.18 -9.77 -0.26
CA GLU A 102 7.07 -10.67 0.04
C GLU A 102 6.72 -10.57 1.53
N TRP A 103 5.44 -10.44 1.83
CA TRP A 103 4.97 -10.49 3.21
C TRP A 103 3.69 -11.29 3.37
N ASN A 104 3.65 -12.12 4.41
CA ASN A 104 2.46 -12.89 4.75
C ASN A 104 2.11 -12.77 6.24
N GLY A 105 0.85 -12.46 6.54
CA GLY A 105 0.32 -12.51 7.91
C GLY A 105 0.95 -11.47 8.83
N MET A 106 0.90 -10.20 8.46
CA MET A 106 1.54 -9.12 9.22
C MET A 106 0.52 -8.14 9.77
N GLU A 107 0.81 -7.62 10.96
CA GLU A 107 0.02 -6.59 11.61
C GLU A 107 0.91 -5.43 12.04
N TRP A 108 0.49 -4.21 11.72
CA TRP A 108 1.17 -3.00 12.14
C TRP A 108 0.17 -2.03 12.76
N ASN A 109 0.54 -1.41 13.88
CA ASN A 109 -0.23 -0.32 14.47
C ASN A 109 0.66 0.86 14.89
N GLY A 110 0.30 2.07 14.45
CA GLY A 110 0.91 3.31 14.92
C GLY A 110 2.38 3.42 14.55
N MET A 111 2.71 3.42 13.27
CA MET A 111 4.11 3.43 12.84
C MET A 111 4.39 4.60 11.89
N GLU A 112 5.62 5.11 11.97
CA GLU A 112 6.09 6.22 11.14
C GLU A 112 7.43 5.86 10.51
N TRP A 113 7.58 6.15 9.22
CA TRP A 113 8.81 5.91 8.49
C TRP A 113 9.13 7.05 7.53
N ASN A 114 10.39 7.49 7.55
CA ASN A 114 10.89 8.51 6.63
C ASN A 114 12.21 8.09 5.97
N GLY A 115 12.30 8.17 4.65
CA GLY A 115 13.55 8.02 3.90
C GLY A 115 14.11 6.60 3.97
N MET A 116 13.30 5.59 3.65
CA MET A 116 13.70 4.19 3.80
C MET A 116 13.78 3.48 2.45
N GLU A 117 14.73 2.55 2.34
CA GLU A 117 14.91 1.71 1.14
C GLU A 117 15.02 0.23 1.55
N TRP A 118 14.33 -0.63 0.80
CA TRP A 118 14.27 -2.07 1.05
C TRP A 118 14.36 -2.87 -0.24
N ASN A 119 15.28 -3.84 -0.27
CA ASN A 119 15.46 -4.74 -1.40
C ASN A 119 15.42 -6.20 -0.95
N GLY A 120 14.62 -7.04 -1.63
CA GLY A 120 14.77 -8.49 -1.60
C GLY A 120 14.40 -9.20 -0.29
N MET A 121 13.46 -8.66 0.50
CA MET A 121 13.11 -9.26 1.80
C MET A 121 11.79 -10.03 1.80
N GLU A 122 11.74 -11.04 2.66
CA GLU A 122 10.58 -11.88 2.93
C GLU A 122 10.25 -11.87 4.43
N TRP A 123 8.99 -11.65 4.78
CA TRP A 123 8.53 -11.59 6.17
C TRP A 123 7.26 -12.43 6.36
N ASN A 124 7.17 -13.12 7.50
CA ASN A 124 6.04 -13.98 7.80
C ASN A 124 5.64 -13.86 9.28
N GLY A 125 4.37 -13.57 9.55
CA GLY A 125 3.77 -13.74 10.88
C GLY A 125 4.26 -12.76 11.94
N MET A 126 4.48 -11.47 11.60
CA MET A 126 5.00 -10.49 12.56
C MET A 126 4.00 -9.40 12.92
N GLU A 127 4.13 -8.88 14.13
CA GLU A 127 3.30 -7.82 14.69
C GLU A 127 4.20 -6.68 15.19
N TRP A 128 3.88 -5.45 14.82
CA TRP A 128 4.64 -4.24 15.16
C TRP A 128 3.73 -3.15 15.72
N ASN A 129 4.18 -2.47 16.77
CA ASN A 129 3.40 -1.43 17.43
C ASN A 129 4.27 -0.24 17.82
N GLY A 130 3.88 0.97 17.45
CA GLY A 130 4.41 2.21 18.03
C GLY A 130 5.87 2.52 17.69
N MET A 131 6.31 2.29 16.46
CA MET A 131 7.71 2.51 16.06
C MET A 131 7.88 3.64 15.05
N GLU A 132 9.03 4.31 15.15
CA GLU A 132 9.44 5.39 14.26
C GLU A 132 10.83 5.09 13.69
N TRP A 133 10.98 5.22 12.37
CA TRP A 133 12.22 4.91 11.65
C TRP A 133 12.59 6.05 10.70
N ASN A 134 13.89 6.33 10.59
CA ASN A 134 14.39 7.41 9.75
C ASN A 134 15.71 7.00 9.07
N GLY A 135 15.77 7.10 7.74
CA GLY A 135 17.01 7.07 6.96
C GLY A 135 17.73 5.73 6.96
N MET A 136 17.02 4.62 6.75
CA MET A 136 17.66 3.28 6.70
C MET A 136 17.52 2.62 5.34
N GLU A 137 18.53 1.84 5.00
CA GLU A 137 18.59 1.02 3.78
C GLU A 137 18.80 -0.45 4.19
N TRP A 138 18.02 -1.34 3.58
CA TRP A 138 18.03 -2.78 3.82
C TRP A 138 18.11 -3.54 2.50
N ASN A 139 18.97 -4.55 2.45
CA ASN A 139 19.24 -5.38 1.27
C ASN A 139 19.39 -6.86 1.66
#